data_AF-A0A250IQP3-F1
#
_entry.id   AF-A0A250IQP3-F1
#
_cell.length_a   1.000
_cell.length_b   1.000
_cell.length_c   1.000
_cell.angle_alpha   90.00
_cell.angle_beta   90.00
_cell.angle_gamma   90.00
#
_symmetry.space_group_name_H-M   'P 1'
#
loop_
_entity.id
_entity.type
_entity.pdbx_description
1 polymer ?
#
loop_
_entity_poly.entity_id
_entity_poly.type
_entity_poly.pdbx_seq_one_letter_code
_entity_poly.pdbx_strand_id
1 'polypeptide(L)' 'MSHVSYEEADRVAQQVSDELGSPGWLCGVGVELDGGEGYVVSVRVVGERDVQLPERLHGVRILIRIRELPRAFHSPPG' A
#
# COMPACT_ATOMS: atom_id res chain seq x y z
N MET A 1 -5.39 23.48 0.77
CA MET A 1 -5.33 22.02 0.95
C MET A 1 -4.55 21.77 2.22
N SER A 2 -5.11 21.04 3.18
CA SER A 2 -4.40 20.71 4.43
C SER A 2 -3.35 19.66 4.13
N HIS A 3 -2.11 19.92 4.54
CA HIS A 3 -0.97 19.03 4.36
C HIS A 3 -1.12 17.84 5.32
N VAL A 4 -1.12 16.61 4.81
CA VAL A 4 -1.22 15.41 5.66
C VAL A 4 0.08 15.26 6.44
N SER A 5 0.00 15.11 7.76
CA SER A 5 1.14 14.84 8.62
C SER A 5 1.55 13.36 8.60
N TYR A 6 2.79 13.06 8.99
CA TYR A 6 3.25 11.67 9.10
C TYR A 6 2.36 10.88 10.07
N GLU A 7 2.02 11.46 11.22
CA GLU A 7 1.24 10.79 12.26
C GLU A 7 -0.17 10.45 11.78
N GLU A 8 -0.81 11.34 11.01
CA GLU A 8 -2.11 11.04 10.39
C GLU A 8 -2.00 9.90 9.38
N ALA A 9 -0.96 9.92 8.51
CA ALA A 9 -0.74 8.86 7.55
C ALA A 9 -0.38 7.52 8.20
N ASP A 10 0.37 7.53 9.29
CA ASP A 10 0.79 6.34 10.05
C ASP A 10 -0.42 5.65 10.72
N ARG A 11 -1.33 6.44 11.30
CA ARG A 11 -2.60 5.91 11.84
C ARG A 11 -3.45 5.25 10.75
N VAL A 12 -3.52 5.86 9.56
CA VAL A 12 -4.23 5.28 8.42
C VAL A 12 -3.53 4.03 7.91
N ALA A 13 -2.19 4.02 7.84
CA ALA A 13 -1.42 2.86 7.44
C ALA A 13 -1.65 1.66 8.37
N GLN A 14 -1.68 1.90 9.69
CA GLN A 14 -2.01 0.86 10.66
C GLN A 14 -3.42 0.32 10.47
N GLN A 15 -4.42 1.21 10.30
CA GLN A 15 -5.80 0.78 10.05
C GLN A 15 -5.92 -0.06 8.77
N VAL A 16 -5.27 0.36 7.68
CA VAL A 16 -5.24 -0.40 6.42
C VAL A 16 -4.54 -1.74 6.62
N SER A 17 -3.43 -1.79 7.37
CA SER A 17 -2.74 -3.03 7.68
C SER A 17 -3.61 -3.99 8.49
N ASP A 18 -4.37 -3.48 9.47
CA ASP A 18 -5.26 -4.29 10.31
C ASP A 18 -6.44 -4.85 9.49
N GLU A 19 -7.00 -4.06 8.58
CA GLU A 19 -8.11 -4.46 7.70
C GLU A 19 -7.68 -5.52 6.68
N LEU A 20 -6.50 -5.35 6.08
CA LEU A 20 -5.97 -6.31 5.09
C LEU A 20 -5.42 -7.58 5.74
N GLY A 21 -4.95 -7.50 6.98
CA GLY A 21 -4.27 -8.59 7.68
C GLY A 21 -2.90 -8.93 7.08
N SER A 22 -2.57 -10.21 7.00
CA SER A 22 -1.26 -10.68 6.49
C SER A 22 -1.39 -11.76 5.41
N PRO A 23 -2.10 -11.49 4.30
CA PRO A 23 -2.21 -12.46 3.22
C PRO A 23 -0.90 -12.57 2.45
N GLY A 24 -0.59 -13.75 1.91
CA GLY A 24 0.69 -14.01 1.23
C GLY A 24 0.95 -13.17 -0.03
N TRP A 25 -0.05 -12.44 -0.54
CA TRP A 25 0.10 -11.50 -1.65
C TRP A 25 0.46 -10.07 -1.22
N LEU A 26 0.28 -9.74 0.07
CA LEU A 26 0.59 -8.41 0.60
C LEU A 26 2.09 -8.37 0.96
N CYS A 27 2.83 -7.48 0.31
CA CYS A 27 4.23 -7.23 0.64
C CYS A 27 4.40 -6.27 1.82
N GLY A 28 3.39 -5.44 2.09
CA GLY A 28 3.37 -4.53 3.23
C GLY A 28 2.56 -3.26 2.97
N VAL A 29 2.26 -2.56 4.06
CA VAL A 29 1.64 -1.23 4.08
C VAL A 29 2.65 -0.27 4.71
N GLY A 30 2.77 0.95 4.17
CA GLY A 30 3.71 1.94 4.69
C GLY A 30 3.32 3.36 4.35
N VAL A 31 4.11 4.32 4.85
CA VAL A 31 3.94 5.75 4.61
C VAL A 31 4.99 6.24 3.63
N GLU A 32 4.57 7.01 2.63
CA GLU A 32 5.44 7.61 1.61
C GLU A 32 5.24 9.13 1.56
N LEU A 33 6.31 9.87 1.24
CA LEU A 33 6.20 11.29 0.94
C LEU A 33 5.53 11.46 -0.42
N ASP A 34 4.51 12.31 -0.46
CA ASP A 34 3.86 12.76 -1.67
C ASP A 34 4.36 14.16 -1.99
N GLY A 35 5.04 14.30 -3.14
CA GLY A 35 5.96 15.39 -3.52
C GLY A 35 5.38 16.81 -3.61
N GLY A 36 4.66 17.25 -2.58
CA GLY A 36 4.02 18.55 -2.44
C GLY A 36 2.78 18.55 -1.53
N GLU A 37 2.15 17.40 -1.27
CA GLU A 37 0.88 17.30 -0.51
C GLU A 37 1.03 16.69 0.89
N GLY A 38 2.23 16.22 1.24
CA GLY A 38 2.57 15.67 2.55
C GLY A 38 2.84 14.18 2.52
N TYR A 39 2.09 13.40 3.30
CA TYR A 39 2.26 11.95 3.39
C TYR A 39 1.05 11.19 2.84
N VAL A 40 1.32 10.03 2.25
CA VAL A 40 0.32 9.10 1.72
C VAL A 40 0.60 7.70 2.22
N VAL A 41 -0.41 6.83 2.17
CA VAL A 41 -0.26 5.42 2.50
C VAL A 41 0.00 4.64 1.22
N SER A 42 1.04 3.82 1.20
CA SER A 42 1.31 2.88 0.11
C SER A 42 1.01 1.44 0.53
N VAL A 43 0.32 0.71 -0.34
CA VAL A 43 -0.02 -0.70 -0.17
C VAL A 43 0.69 -1.47 -1.28
N ARG A 44 1.64 -2.32 -0.91
CA ARG A 44 2.48 -3.05 -1.85
C ARG A 44 1.97 -4.48 -2.02
N VAL A 45 1.66 -4.87 -3.25
CA VAL A 45 1.04 -6.17 -3.55
C VAL A 45 1.77 -6.93 -4.64
N VAL A 46 1.66 -8.25 -4.63
CA VAL A 46 2.22 -9.13 -5.65
C VAL A 46 1.24 -9.34 -6.80
N GLY A 47 1.66 -8.96 -8.01
CA GLY A 47 0.89 -9.12 -9.24
C GLY A 47 -0.36 -8.24 -9.31
N GLU A 48 -1.05 -8.28 -10.45
CA GLU A 48 -2.34 -7.59 -10.58
C GLU A 48 -3.38 -8.25 -9.68
N ARG A 49 -3.91 -7.49 -8.74
CA ARG A 49 -4.91 -7.94 -7.77
C ARG A 49 -5.98 -6.87 -7.64
N ASP A 50 -7.21 -7.35 -7.51
CA ASP A 50 -8.35 -6.51 -7.20
C ASP A 50 -8.38 -6.28 -5.69
N VAL A 51 -7.66 -5.24 -5.24
CA VAL A 51 -7.61 -4.82 -3.85
C VAL A 51 -8.63 -3.72 -3.66
N GLN A 52 -9.71 -4.06 -2.97
CA GLN A 52 -10.82 -3.16 -2.69
C GLN A 52 -10.45 -2.24 -1.52
N LEU A 53 -9.74 -1.16 -1.80
CA LEU A 53 -9.45 -0.09 -0.84
C LEU A 53 -9.99 1.25 -1.37
N PRO A 54 -10.48 2.13 -0.48
CA PRO A 54 -10.87 3.46 -0.89
C PRO A 54 -9.64 4.25 -1.36
N GLU A 55 -9.83 5.17 -2.32
CA GLU A 55 -8.74 6.07 -2.78
C GLU A 55 -8.22 6.97 -1.65
N ARG A 56 -9.08 7.27 -0.67
CA ARG A 56 -8.74 8.04 0.52
C ARG A 56 -9.41 7.46 1.76
N LEU A 57 -8.69 7.47 2.88
CA LEU A 57 -9.20 7.12 4.20
C LEU A 57 -8.82 8.23 5.19
N HIS A 58 -9.81 8.78 5.89
CA HIS A 58 -9.65 9.96 6.77
C HIS A 58 -8.95 11.16 6.08
N GLY A 59 -9.17 11.32 4.77
CA GLY A 59 -8.55 12.36 3.96
C GLY A 59 -7.14 12.03 3.43
N VAL A 60 -6.50 10.96 3.94
CA VAL A 60 -5.19 10.48 3.49
C VAL A 60 -5.33 9.62 2.24
N ARG A 61 -4.52 9.89 1.21
CA ARG A 61 -4.54 9.13 -0.05
C ARG A 61 -3.90 7.76 0.14
N ILE A 62 -4.51 6.74 -0.48
CA ILE A 62 -4.01 5.37 -0.52
C ILE A 62 -3.52 5.07 -1.94
N LEU A 63 -2.29 4.56 -2.05
CA LEU A 63 -1.64 4.20 -3.31
C LEU A 63 -1.36 2.70 -3.33
N ILE A 64 -2.00 2.00 -4.26
CA ILE A 64 -1.69 0.59 -4.51
C ILE A 64 -0.49 0.52 -5.45
N ARG A 65 0.58 -0.16 -5.01
CA ARG A 65 1.81 -0.39 -5.75
C ARG A 65 1.92 -1.87 -6.07
N ILE A 66 1.83 -2.21 -7.35
CA ILE A 66 2.01 -3.59 -7.80
C ILE A 66 3.52 -3.84 -7.95
N ARG A 67 4.03 -4.82 -7.20
CA ARG A 67 5.31 -5.45 -7.50
C ARG A 67 5.07 -6.58 -8.48
N GLU A 68 5.64 -6.46 -9.66
CA GLU A 68 5.89 -7.59 -10.52
C GLU A 68 6.96 -8.46 -9.83
N LEU A 69 6.61 -9.70 -9.48
CA LEU A 69 7.64 -10.67 -9.12
C LEU A 69 8.47 -10.96 -10.38
N PRO A 70 9.81 -10.87 -10.31
CA PRO A 70 10.64 -11.33 -11.41
C PRO A 70 10.28 -12.78 -11.77
N ARG A 71 10.12 -13.07 -13.07
CA ARG A 71 9.80 -14.42 -13.59
C ARG A 71 10.73 -15.54 -13.07
N ALA A 72 11.87 -15.19 -12.46
CA ALA A 72 12.84 -16.12 -11.87
C ALA A 72 12.32 -16.96 -10.68
N PHE A 73 11.14 -16.68 -10.14
CA PHE A 73 10.49 -17.53 -9.12
C PHE A 73 9.57 -18.61 -9.70
N HIS A 74 9.41 -18.66 -11.02
CA HIS A 74 8.85 -19.86 -11.66
C HIS A 74 9.97 -20.89 -11.71
N SER A 75 9.99 -21.83 -10.77
CA SER A 75 10.82 -23.03 -10.91
C SER A 75 10.60 -23.62 -12.31
N PRO A 76 11.65 -24.02 -13.05
CA PRO A 76 11.44 -24.76 -14.28
C PRO A 76 10.68 -26.04 -13.96
N PRO A 77 9.77 -26.52 -14.83
CA PRO A 77 9.26 -27.88 -14.70
C PRO A 77 10.47 -28.83 -14.75
N GLY A 78 10.59 -29.68 -13.74
CA GLY A 78 11.53 -30.80 -13.73
C GLY A 78 11.17 -31.86 -14.76
#